data_AF-B0E9C2-F1
#
_entry.id   AF-B0E9C2-F1
#
_cell.length_a   1.000
_cell.length_b   1.000
_cell.length_c   1.000
_cell.angle_alpha   90.00
_cell.angle_beta   90.00
_cell.angle_gamma   90.00
#
_symmetry.space_group_name_H-M   'P 1'
#
loop_
_entity.id
_entity.type
_entity.pdbx_description
1 polymer ?
#
loop_
_entity_poly.entity_id
_entity_poly.type
_entity_poly.pdbx_seq_one_letter_code
_entity_poly.pdbx_strand_id
1 'polypeptide(L)'
;MNIPSSIIKIGDECFYECSSLISINIPTSVSELGDDCFSYCSSLKSINIPSSITKLGKCCFYGCSSLTSINIPSSISELGDRCFEECSSLTSINIPSPVISIGHWCFRECSSLTSMNIDNLQFISEDRIFMNEPVLVSVQIPENLQIINGKNIEKKDINKFIIPSSITKLGDDCFDDCYSLTSINIPSSINELGDCCFSYCSSLQSINIPSSISKLGDECFCGCGSLTSINIPSSITSFGDGCFYGCGCEDELMKNKRIPRKCFKWW
;
A
#
# COMPACT_ATOMS: atom_id res chain seq x y z
N MET A 1 24.63 18.60 0.00
CA MET A 1 24.72 18.92 -1.44
C MET A 1 23.61 19.90 -1.81
N ASN A 2 23.86 20.84 -2.73
CA ASN A 2 22.85 21.78 -3.23
C ASN A 2 22.56 21.50 -4.71
N ILE A 3 21.29 21.33 -5.06
CA ILE A 3 20.86 21.16 -6.45
C ILE A 3 20.49 22.55 -7.04
N PRO A 4 20.92 22.90 -8.27
CA PRO A 4 20.53 24.15 -8.90
C PRO A 4 19.01 24.29 -9.07
N SER A 5 18.48 25.51 -8.88
CA SER A 5 17.04 25.79 -9.02
C SER A 5 16.50 25.69 -10.45
N SER A 6 17.36 25.46 -11.45
CA SER A 6 16.95 25.16 -12.82
C SER A 6 16.53 23.69 -13.00
N ILE A 7 16.82 22.83 -12.03
CA ILE A 7 16.44 21.42 -12.07
C ILE A 7 14.96 21.27 -11.73
N ILE A 8 14.25 20.52 -12.57
CA ILE A 8 12.80 20.27 -12.46
C ILE A 8 12.51 18.82 -12.06
N LYS A 9 13.39 17.88 -12.41
CA LYS A 9 13.26 16.46 -12.09
C LYS A 9 14.60 15.93 -11.59
N ILE A 10 14.55 15.10 -10.55
CA ILE A 10 15.66 14.23 -10.18
C ILE A 10 15.26 12.84 -10.66
N GLY A 11 15.98 12.32 -11.65
CA GLY A 11 15.63 11.06 -12.32
C GLY A 11 15.85 9.83 -11.44
N ASP A 12 15.48 8.68 -12.00
CA ASP A 12 15.66 7.38 -11.36
C ASP A 12 17.14 7.15 -11.02
N GLU A 13 17.41 6.54 -9.87
CA GLU A 13 18.75 6.18 -9.39
C GLU A 13 19.77 7.35 -9.30
N CYS A 14 19.33 8.61 -9.40
CA CYS A 14 20.23 9.76 -9.53
C CYS A 14 21.24 9.92 -8.37
N PHE A 15 20.87 9.50 -7.16
CA PHE A 15 21.74 9.42 -5.99
C PHE A 15 21.86 7.99 -5.45
N TYR A 16 21.62 6.98 -6.28
CA TYR A 16 21.79 5.57 -5.92
C TYR A 16 23.18 5.34 -5.32
N GLU A 17 23.23 4.66 -4.17
CA GLU A 17 24.45 4.32 -3.44
C GLU A 17 25.39 5.52 -3.15
N CYS A 18 24.85 6.74 -3.08
CA CYS A 18 25.58 7.90 -2.57
C CYS A 18 25.77 7.79 -1.05
N SER A 19 26.46 6.76 -0.60
CA SER A 19 26.66 6.34 0.80
C SER A 19 27.34 7.39 1.67
N SER A 20 28.00 8.38 1.09
CA SER A 20 28.60 9.54 1.78
C SER A 20 27.67 10.76 1.85
N LEU A 21 26.49 10.74 1.23
CA LEU A 21 25.54 11.84 1.22
C LEU A 21 24.87 11.96 2.58
N ILE A 22 25.28 12.95 3.39
CA ILE A 22 24.71 13.18 4.71
C ILE A 22 23.42 14.01 4.64
N SER A 23 23.37 14.96 3.71
CA SER A 23 22.24 15.87 3.51
C SER A 23 22.18 16.41 2.09
N ILE A 24 20.97 16.69 1.63
CA ILE A 24 20.70 17.29 0.33
C ILE A 24 19.60 18.33 0.43
N ASN A 25 19.79 19.46 -0.25
CA ASN A 25 18.78 20.49 -0.40
C ASN A 25 18.15 20.38 -1.79
N ILE A 26 16.91 19.90 -1.84
CA ILE A 26 16.12 19.82 -3.07
C ILE A 26 15.37 21.15 -3.24
N PRO A 27 15.60 21.91 -4.34
CA PRO A 27 14.91 23.17 -4.58
C PRO A 27 13.44 22.92 -4.89
N THR A 28 12.58 23.90 -4.57
CA THR A 28 11.13 23.85 -4.82
C THR A 28 10.74 23.83 -6.30
N SER A 29 11.72 24.00 -7.20
CA SER A 29 11.54 23.83 -8.65
C SER A 29 11.41 22.36 -9.05
N VAL A 30 11.93 21.43 -8.22
CA VAL A 30 11.85 20.00 -8.48
C VAL A 30 10.44 19.52 -8.20
N SER A 31 9.76 18.99 -9.22
CA SER A 31 8.40 18.44 -9.12
C SER A 31 8.35 16.92 -9.07
N GLU A 32 9.48 16.24 -9.28
CA GLU A 32 9.53 14.79 -9.41
C GLU A 32 10.83 14.21 -8.86
N LEU A 33 10.69 13.13 -8.08
CA LEU A 33 11.77 12.22 -7.68
C LEU A 33 11.50 10.87 -8.35
N GLY A 34 12.48 10.38 -9.09
CA GLY A 34 12.42 9.07 -9.73
C GLY A 34 12.47 7.92 -8.74
N ASP A 35 12.30 6.71 -9.27
CA ASP A 35 12.45 5.47 -8.53
C ASP A 35 13.92 5.29 -8.10
N ASP A 36 14.14 4.66 -6.95
CA ASP A 36 15.47 4.40 -6.39
C ASP A 36 16.36 5.65 -6.21
N CYS A 37 15.77 6.85 -6.29
CA CYS A 37 16.52 8.11 -6.39
C CYS A 37 17.53 8.34 -5.27
N PHE A 38 17.20 7.98 -4.03
CA PHE A 38 18.11 8.01 -2.87
C PHE A 38 18.37 6.62 -2.28
N SER A 39 18.11 5.56 -3.05
CA SER A 39 18.34 4.18 -2.62
C SER A 39 19.80 3.97 -2.20
N TYR A 40 20.01 3.32 -1.07
CA TYR A 40 21.31 3.10 -0.41
C TYR A 40 22.14 4.36 -0.12
N CYS A 41 21.52 5.53 0.04
CA CYS A 41 22.16 6.70 0.65
C CYS A 41 22.33 6.50 2.16
N SER A 42 23.16 5.53 2.56
CA SER A 42 23.24 5.00 3.93
C SER A 42 23.66 6.01 5.00
N SER A 43 24.32 7.11 4.64
CA SER A 43 24.65 8.22 5.57
C SER A 43 23.61 9.34 5.63
N LEU A 44 22.56 9.31 4.81
CA LEU A 44 21.55 10.37 4.74
C LEU A 44 20.74 10.40 6.04
N LYS A 45 20.89 11.48 6.83
CA LYS A 45 20.25 11.58 8.15
C LYS A 45 18.87 12.21 8.13
N SER A 46 18.67 13.13 7.20
CA SER A 46 17.44 13.91 7.05
C SER A 46 17.36 14.46 5.63
N ILE A 47 16.14 14.59 5.12
CA ILE A 47 15.87 15.21 3.83
C ILE A 47 14.59 16.04 3.92
N ASN A 48 14.61 17.20 3.28
CA ASN A 48 13.42 18.05 3.13
C ASN A 48 12.83 17.82 1.74
N ILE A 49 11.64 17.25 1.69
CA ILE A 49 10.90 17.02 0.45
C ILE A 49 10.10 18.30 0.13
N PRO A 50 10.34 18.98 -1.01
CA PRO A 50 9.55 20.16 -1.38
C PRO A 50 8.09 19.79 -1.69
N SER A 51 7.17 20.72 -1.41
CA SER A 51 5.72 20.54 -1.63
C SER A 51 5.29 20.48 -3.09
N SER A 52 6.22 20.67 -4.03
CA SER A 52 6.03 20.49 -5.47
C SER A 52 6.02 19.01 -5.88
N ILE A 53 6.54 18.12 -5.04
CA ILE A 53 6.53 16.68 -5.27
C ILE A 53 5.20 16.10 -4.81
N THR A 54 4.61 15.24 -5.64
CA THR A 54 3.31 14.62 -5.40
C THR A 54 3.37 13.13 -5.07
N LYS A 55 4.52 12.49 -5.30
CA LYS A 55 4.74 11.06 -5.07
C LYS A 55 6.17 10.78 -4.63
N LEU A 56 6.37 9.75 -3.81
CA LEU A 56 7.67 9.16 -3.58
C LEU A 56 7.70 7.81 -4.29
N GLY A 57 8.59 7.68 -5.28
CA GLY A 57 8.66 6.51 -6.15
C GLY A 57 9.04 5.22 -5.42
N LYS A 58 9.07 4.13 -6.18
CA LYS A 58 9.53 2.83 -5.70
C LYS A 58 10.95 2.94 -5.16
N CYS A 59 11.20 2.32 -4.01
CA CYS A 59 12.52 2.27 -3.37
C CYS A 59 13.18 3.65 -3.14
N CYS A 60 12.43 4.76 -3.15
CA CYS A 60 13.01 6.11 -3.21
C CYS A 60 14.03 6.37 -2.08
N PHE A 61 13.80 5.84 -0.88
CA PHE A 61 14.70 5.89 0.28
C PHE A 61 15.08 4.49 0.79
N TYR A 62 15.00 3.46 -0.05
CA TYR A 62 15.39 2.10 0.30
C TYR A 62 16.83 2.07 0.85
N GLY A 63 17.08 1.39 1.97
CA GLY A 63 18.42 1.27 2.55
C GLY A 63 19.04 2.57 3.06
N CYS A 64 18.27 3.66 3.23
CA CYS A 64 18.71 4.89 3.90
C CYS A 64 18.85 4.66 5.42
N SER A 65 19.76 3.79 5.83
CA SER A 65 19.86 3.24 7.18
C SER A 65 20.18 4.27 8.28
N SER A 66 20.73 5.45 7.95
CA SER A 66 20.94 6.56 8.89
C SER A 66 19.77 7.55 8.98
N LEU A 67 18.71 7.40 8.18
CA LEU A 67 17.59 8.33 8.14
C LEU A 67 16.78 8.21 9.43
N THR A 68 16.88 9.21 10.32
CA THR A 68 16.23 9.15 11.63
C THR A 68 14.80 9.69 11.61
N SER A 69 14.51 10.59 10.68
CA SER A 69 13.22 11.25 10.55
C SER A 69 13.01 11.75 9.13
N ILE A 70 11.77 11.70 8.66
CA ILE A 70 11.37 12.32 7.39
C ILE A 70 10.01 12.98 7.56
N ASN A 71 9.86 14.17 7.00
CA ASN A 71 8.57 14.85 6.92
C ASN A 71 7.95 14.58 5.56
N ILE A 72 6.81 13.89 5.53
CA ILE A 72 6.02 13.66 4.31
C ILE A 72 5.12 14.88 4.09
N PRO A 73 5.34 15.69 3.05
CA PRO A 73 4.50 16.86 2.79
C PRO A 73 3.06 16.44 2.45
N SER A 74 2.09 17.32 2.72
CA SER A 74 0.68 17.11 2.37
C SER A 74 0.40 17.12 0.86
N SER A 75 1.41 17.38 0.02
CA SER A 75 1.30 17.24 -1.43
C SER A 75 1.46 15.78 -1.89
N ILE A 76 2.03 14.91 -1.05
CA ILE A 76 2.27 13.51 -1.39
C ILE A 76 0.96 12.72 -1.30
N SER A 77 0.59 12.09 -2.41
CA SER A 77 -0.56 11.18 -2.51
C SER A 77 -0.17 9.71 -2.55
N GLU A 78 1.10 9.39 -2.74
CA GLU A 78 1.57 8.02 -2.98
C GLU A 78 2.97 7.80 -2.40
N LEU A 79 3.14 6.68 -1.71
CA LEU A 79 4.41 6.12 -1.27
C LEU A 79 4.62 4.80 -2.01
N GLY A 80 5.62 4.71 -2.86
CA GLY A 80 5.87 3.52 -3.68
C GLY A 80 6.30 2.29 -2.88
N ASP A 81 6.35 1.14 -3.55
CA ASP A 81 6.85 -0.11 -2.99
C ASP A 81 8.24 0.09 -2.37
N ARG A 82 8.43 -0.47 -1.18
CA ARG A 82 9.73 -0.47 -0.48
C ARG A 82 10.33 0.93 -0.27
N CYS A 83 9.52 1.99 -0.35
CA CYS A 83 10.01 3.37 -0.34
C CYS A 83 10.90 3.69 0.87
N PHE A 84 10.60 3.14 2.05
CA PHE A 84 11.41 3.26 3.26
C PHE A 84 11.91 1.91 3.78
N GLU A 85 11.92 0.86 2.95
CA GLU A 85 12.43 -0.44 3.39
C GLU A 85 13.90 -0.30 3.83
N GLU A 86 14.29 -1.01 4.90
CA GLU A 86 15.63 -0.94 5.51
C GLU A 86 16.06 0.45 6.02
N CYS A 87 15.13 1.39 6.23
CA CYS A 87 15.39 2.63 6.98
C CYS A 87 15.53 2.35 8.49
N SER A 88 16.57 1.60 8.88
CA SER A 88 16.72 1.02 10.21
C SER A 88 16.81 2.01 11.36
N SER A 89 17.19 3.28 11.11
CA SER A 89 17.25 4.34 12.13
C SER A 89 15.97 5.18 12.24
N LEU A 90 14.98 4.98 11.36
CA LEU A 90 13.76 5.77 11.36
C LEU A 90 12.93 5.46 12.60
N THR A 91 12.78 6.42 13.52
CA THR A 91 12.09 6.18 14.80
C THR A 91 10.60 6.50 14.77
N SER A 92 10.21 7.44 13.91
CA SER A 92 8.84 7.90 13.77
C SER A 92 8.58 8.47 12.39
N ILE A 93 7.35 8.32 11.91
CA ILE A 93 6.89 8.95 10.66
C ILE A 93 5.45 9.46 10.78
N ASN A 94 5.14 10.55 10.07
CA ASN A 94 3.78 11.06 9.91
C ASN A 94 3.27 10.71 8.50
N ILE A 95 2.12 10.05 8.42
CA ILE A 95 1.42 9.74 7.18
C ILE A 95 0.19 10.66 7.06
N PRO A 96 0.26 11.70 6.21
CA PRO A 96 -0.82 12.67 6.11
C PRO A 96 -2.01 12.11 5.32
N SER A 97 -3.20 12.64 5.59
CA SER A 97 -4.47 12.23 4.95
C SER A 97 -4.51 12.15 3.41
N PRO A 98 -3.75 12.94 2.62
CA PRO A 98 -3.78 12.83 1.15
C PRO A 98 -3.09 11.58 0.58
N VAL A 99 -2.30 10.86 1.37
CA VAL A 99 -1.64 9.62 0.93
C VAL A 99 -2.71 8.56 0.69
N ILE A 100 -3.06 8.27 -0.56
CA ILE A 100 -4.10 7.32 -0.94
C ILE A 100 -3.54 5.99 -1.48
N SER A 101 -2.22 5.82 -1.49
CA SER A 101 -1.56 4.57 -1.86
C SER A 101 -0.23 4.44 -1.11
N ILE A 102 0.02 3.24 -0.56
CA ILE A 102 1.24 2.87 0.16
C ILE A 102 1.63 1.50 -0.39
N GLY A 103 2.73 1.44 -1.11
CA GLY A 103 3.19 0.23 -1.77
C GLY A 103 3.66 -0.87 -0.81
N HIS A 104 3.82 -2.07 -1.35
CA HIS A 104 4.22 -3.24 -0.58
C HIS A 104 5.55 -3.01 0.13
N TRP A 105 5.62 -3.52 1.36
CA TRP A 105 6.84 -3.50 2.18
C TRP A 105 7.42 -2.09 2.40
N CYS A 106 6.64 -1.02 2.23
CA CYS A 106 7.11 0.36 2.33
C CYS A 106 7.90 0.65 3.61
N PHE A 107 7.57 0.02 4.74
CA PHE A 107 8.27 0.14 6.03
C PHE A 107 8.88 -1.17 6.53
N ARG A 108 9.13 -2.14 5.63
CA ARG A 108 9.76 -3.42 5.99
C ARG A 108 11.18 -3.15 6.51
N GLU A 109 11.59 -3.88 7.54
CA GLU A 109 12.92 -3.73 8.17
C GLU A 109 13.24 -2.31 8.71
N CYS A 110 12.22 -1.46 8.93
CA CYS A 110 12.32 -0.23 9.73
C CYS A 110 12.45 -0.56 11.23
N SER A 111 13.56 -1.18 11.62
CA SER A 111 13.74 -1.80 12.94
C SER A 111 13.67 -0.82 14.12
N SER A 112 13.93 0.47 13.93
CA SER A 112 13.76 1.48 14.99
C SER A 112 12.37 2.15 15.00
N LEU A 113 11.47 1.82 14.06
CA LEU A 113 10.19 2.50 13.91
C LEU A 113 9.21 2.03 14.99
N THR A 114 9.15 2.78 16.10
CA THR A 114 8.29 2.47 17.23
C THR A 114 6.99 3.27 17.24
N SER A 115 6.91 4.36 16.46
CA SER A 115 5.72 5.22 16.46
C SER A 115 5.34 5.75 15.07
N MET A 116 4.04 5.91 14.84
CA MET A 116 3.50 6.57 13.64
C MET A 116 2.41 7.57 14.03
N ASN A 117 2.28 8.64 13.25
CA ASN A 117 1.06 9.44 13.19
C ASN A 117 0.34 9.17 11.86
N ILE A 118 -0.96 8.93 11.92
CA ILE A 118 -1.81 8.59 10.77
C ILE A 118 -3.13 9.36 10.94
N ASP A 119 -3.35 10.38 10.10
CA ASP A 119 -4.49 11.30 10.24
C ASP A 119 -5.86 10.58 10.19
N ASN A 120 -6.03 9.69 9.21
CA ASN A 120 -7.31 9.03 8.92
C ASN A 120 -7.31 7.54 9.29
N LEU A 121 -6.80 7.20 10.48
CA LEU A 121 -6.78 5.81 10.96
C LEU A 121 -8.21 5.26 11.14
N GLN A 122 -8.53 4.16 10.45
CA GLN A 122 -9.84 3.51 10.51
C GLN A 122 -9.84 2.27 11.41
N PHE A 123 -8.82 1.42 11.30
CA PHE A 123 -8.75 0.15 12.02
C PHE A 123 -7.30 -0.38 12.08
N ILE A 124 -7.01 -1.20 13.08
CA ILE A 124 -5.73 -1.92 13.19
C ILE A 124 -6.06 -3.39 13.43
N SER A 125 -5.69 -4.25 12.48
CA SER A 125 -5.81 -5.70 12.64
C SER A 125 -4.51 -6.30 13.21
N GLU A 126 -4.45 -7.63 13.29
CA GLU A 126 -3.18 -8.33 13.54
C GLU A 126 -2.20 -8.24 12.35
N ASP A 127 -2.75 -8.10 11.13
CA ASP A 127 -2.00 -8.16 9.87
C ASP A 127 -1.62 -6.75 9.37
N ARG A 128 -2.56 -5.79 9.44
CA ARG A 128 -2.45 -4.50 8.74
C ARG A 128 -3.07 -3.33 9.52
N ILE A 129 -2.65 -2.12 9.17
CA ILE A 129 -3.26 -0.86 9.60
C ILE A 129 -4.08 -0.32 8.43
N PHE A 130 -5.36 -0.01 8.67
CA PHE A 130 -6.29 0.50 7.65
C PHE A 130 -6.54 2.00 7.86
N MET A 131 -6.49 2.77 6.78
CA MET A 131 -6.58 4.22 6.82
C MET A 131 -7.23 4.80 5.57
N ASN A 132 -7.55 6.09 5.67
CA ASN A 132 -8.08 6.98 4.64
C ASN A 132 -9.57 6.85 4.30
N GLU A 133 -10.08 7.96 3.77
CA GLU A 133 -11.40 8.12 3.16
C GLU A 133 -11.25 9.07 1.96
N PRO A 134 -11.94 8.86 0.82
CA PRO A 134 -12.97 7.84 0.57
C PRO A 134 -12.42 6.52 -0.01
N VAL A 135 -11.09 6.37 -0.09
CA VAL A 135 -10.41 5.14 -0.51
C VAL A 135 -9.81 4.49 0.71
N LEU A 136 -10.21 3.26 1.01
CA LEU A 136 -9.59 2.50 2.10
C LEU A 136 -8.31 1.87 1.59
N VAL A 137 -7.20 2.18 2.24
CA VAL A 137 -5.90 1.54 1.99
C VAL A 137 -5.36 0.96 3.27
N SER A 138 -4.33 0.14 3.14
CA SER A 138 -3.66 -0.43 4.28
C SER A 138 -2.15 -0.36 4.16
N VAL A 139 -1.49 -0.59 5.28
CA VAL A 139 -0.05 -0.83 5.35
C VAL A 139 0.21 -2.00 6.28
N GLN A 140 1.17 -2.84 5.93
CA GLN A 140 1.64 -3.90 6.84
C GLN A 140 2.11 -3.27 8.16
N ILE A 141 1.80 -3.91 9.28
CA ILE A 141 2.27 -3.45 10.59
C ILE A 141 3.80 -3.54 10.63
N PRO A 142 4.53 -2.42 10.79
CA PRO A 142 5.98 -2.47 10.96
C PRO A 142 6.34 -3.28 12.22
N GLU A 143 7.41 -4.07 12.14
CA GLU A 143 7.75 -5.11 13.12
C GLU A 143 7.79 -4.61 14.58
N ASN A 144 8.35 -3.43 14.80
CA ASN A 144 8.56 -2.84 16.13
C ASN A 144 7.59 -1.71 16.47
N LEU A 145 6.52 -1.54 15.68
CA LEU A 145 5.56 -0.48 15.91
C LEU A 145 4.80 -0.70 17.23
N GLN A 146 4.84 0.29 18.11
CA GLN A 146 4.22 0.24 19.45
C GLN A 146 3.13 1.29 19.63
N ILE A 147 3.30 2.46 19.00
CA ILE A 147 2.46 3.64 19.22
C ILE A 147 1.90 4.16 17.90
N ILE A 148 0.60 4.42 17.85
CA ILE A 148 -0.03 5.18 16.76
C ILE A 148 -0.80 6.36 17.36
N ASN A 149 -0.64 7.56 16.79
CA ASN A 149 -1.34 8.78 17.22
C ASN A 149 -1.21 9.03 18.73
N GLY A 150 -0.02 8.76 19.28
CA GLY A 150 0.28 8.93 20.71
C GLY A 150 -0.36 7.90 21.64
N LYS A 151 -0.92 6.80 21.12
CA LYS A 151 -1.56 5.73 21.89
C LYS A 151 -0.91 4.37 21.60
N ASN A 152 -0.88 3.48 22.60
CA ASN A 152 -0.44 2.09 22.39
C ASN A 152 -1.34 1.40 21.38
N ILE A 153 -0.74 0.55 20.55
CA ILE A 153 -1.47 -0.23 19.55
C ILE A 153 -2.30 -1.33 20.22
N GLU A 154 -3.58 -1.35 19.90
CA GLU A 154 -4.50 -2.45 20.22
C GLU A 154 -4.88 -3.15 18.92
N LYS A 155 -4.18 -4.25 18.60
CA LYS A 155 -4.48 -5.07 17.44
C LYS A 155 -5.79 -5.83 17.65
N LYS A 156 -6.58 -5.94 16.58
CA LYS A 156 -7.92 -6.54 16.61
C LYS A 156 -8.02 -7.65 15.57
N ASP A 157 -8.95 -8.57 15.83
CA ASP A 157 -9.34 -9.58 14.85
C ASP A 157 -9.94 -8.88 13.61
N ILE A 158 -9.32 -9.11 12.44
CA ILE A 158 -9.74 -8.53 11.15
C ILE A 158 -11.19 -8.91 10.80
N ASN A 159 -11.68 -10.06 11.25
CA ASN A 159 -13.05 -10.50 10.99
C ASN A 159 -14.11 -9.63 11.73
N LYS A 160 -13.68 -8.76 12.64
CA LYS A 160 -14.54 -7.75 13.30
C LYS A 160 -14.54 -6.41 12.56
N PHE A 161 -13.70 -6.24 11.54
CA PHE A 161 -13.64 -5.00 10.79
C PHE A 161 -14.91 -4.81 9.97
N ILE A 162 -15.50 -3.62 10.09
CA ILE A 162 -16.64 -3.19 9.30
C ILE A 162 -16.16 -2.03 8.46
N ILE A 163 -16.23 -2.16 7.13
CA ILE A 163 -15.87 -1.10 6.20
C ILE A 163 -16.83 0.09 6.43
N PRO A 164 -16.31 1.29 6.80
CA PRO A 164 -17.15 2.47 7.00
C PRO A 164 -17.91 2.86 5.73
N SER A 165 -19.13 3.38 5.86
CA SER A 165 -19.97 3.77 4.71
C SER A 165 -19.43 4.97 3.92
N SER A 166 -18.49 5.73 4.50
CA SER A 166 -17.74 6.81 3.84
C SER A 166 -16.77 6.27 2.78
N ILE A 167 -16.38 5.00 2.86
CA ILE A 167 -15.50 4.35 1.89
C ILE A 167 -16.28 4.00 0.62
N THR A 168 -15.70 4.38 -0.51
CA THR A 168 -16.24 4.15 -1.85
C THR A 168 -15.35 3.24 -2.70
N LYS A 169 -14.10 3.03 -2.30
CA LYS A 169 -13.14 2.18 -3.00
C LYS A 169 -12.29 1.41 -2.01
N LEU A 170 -12.00 0.16 -2.32
CA LEU A 170 -10.93 -0.59 -1.67
C LEU A 170 -9.71 -0.45 -2.59
N GLY A 171 -8.67 0.21 -2.12
CA GLY A 171 -7.47 0.49 -2.90
C GLY A 171 -6.67 -0.77 -3.18
N ASP A 172 -5.58 -0.59 -3.92
CA ASP A 172 -4.64 -1.67 -4.20
C ASP A 172 -4.08 -2.23 -2.88
N ASP A 173 -3.92 -3.55 -2.81
CA ASP A 173 -3.35 -4.27 -1.66
C ASP A 173 -4.09 -4.11 -0.33
N CYS A 174 -5.31 -3.56 -0.35
CA CYS A 174 -6.02 -3.15 0.86
C CYS A 174 -6.14 -4.27 1.90
N PHE A 175 -6.45 -5.50 1.47
CA PHE A 175 -6.48 -6.70 2.32
C PHE A 175 -5.49 -7.76 1.85
N ASP A 176 -4.48 -7.40 1.06
CA ASP A 176 -3.45 -8.35 0.66
C ASP A 176 -2.83 -9.06 1.88
N ASP A 177 -2.43 -10.32 1.77
CA ASP A 177 -1.85 -11.11 2.88
C ASP A 177 -2.65 -11.10 4.21
N CYS A 178 -3.95 -10.78 4.21
CA CYS A 178 -4.80 -10.89 5.39
C CYS A 178 -5.15 -12.36 5.65
N TYR A 179 -4.16 -13.17 6.02
CA TYR A 179 -4.26 -14.62 6.16
C TYR A 179 -5.34 -15.06 7.15
N SER A 180 -5.68 -14.22 8.13
CA SER A 180 -6.70 -14.50 9.15
C SER A 180 -8.12 -14.11 8.72
N LEU A 181 -8.29 -13.42 7.59
CA LEU A 181 -9.60 -12.98 7.10
C LEU A 181 -10.39 -14.18 6.55
N THR A 182 -11.50 -14.52 7.20
CA THR A 182 -12.38 -15.63 6.81
C THR A 182 -13.60 -15.20 6.00
N SER A 183 -14.09 -13.98 6.25
CA SER A 183 -15.22 -13.39 5.53
C SER A 183 -15.18 -11.88 5.68
N ILE A 184 -15.67 -11.17 4.67
CA ILE A 184 -15.87 -9.73 4.72
C ILE A 184 -17.15 -9.33 4.00
N ASN A 185 -17.89 -8.39 4.58
CA ASN A 185 -19.03 -7.78 3.93
C ASN A 185 -18.58 -6.52 3.19
N ILE A 186 -18.61 -6.55 1.85
CA ILE A 186 -18.34 -5.37 1.02
C ILE A 186 -19.66 -4.58 0.88
N PRO A 187 -19.78 -3.37 1.47
CA PRO A 187 -20.99 -2.59 1.38
C PRO A 187 -21.22 -2.06 -0.04
N SER A 188 -22.48 -1.75 -0.38
CA SER A 188 -22.85 -1.21 -1.70
C SER A 188 -22.31 0.20 -2.00
N SER A 189 -21.68 0.86 -1.01
CA SER A 189 -20.95 2.12 -1.24
C SER A 189 -19.67 1.89 -2.05
N ILE A 190 -19.11 0.67 -2.02
CA ILE A 190 -17.90 0.30 -2.78
C ILE A 190 -18.24 0.14 -4.25
N ASN A 191 -17.54 0.87 -5.11
CA ASN A 191 -17.67 0.79 -6.56
C ASN A 191 -16.42 0.24 -7.28
N GLU A 192 -15.32 0.04 -6.54
CA GLU A 192 -14.04 -0.39 -7.09
C GLU A 192 -13.28 -1.28 -6.09
N LEU A 193 -12.69 -2.36 -6.61
CA LEU A 193 -11.69 -3.19 -5.94
C LEU A 193 -10.38 -3.04 -6.72
N GLY A 194 -9.35 -2.55 -6.03
CA GLY A 194 -8.01 -2.37 -6.58
C GLY A 194 -7.30 -3.67 -6.93
N ASP A 195 -6.10 -3.51 -7.48
CA ASP A 195 -5.21 -4.62 -7.78
C ASP A 195 -4.74 -5.28 -6.47
N CYS A 196 -4.61 -6.61 -6.46
CA CYS A 196 -4.25 -7.41 -5.29
C CYS A 196 -5.11 -7.18 -4.04
N CYS A 197 -6.28 -6.55 -4.15
CA CYS A 197 -7.06 -6.07 -3.00
C CYS A 197 -7.37 -7.14 -1.94
N PHE A 198 -7.55 -8.40 -2.31
CA PHE A 198 -7.70 -9.56 -1.41
C PHE A 198 -6.71 -10.68 -1.75
N SER A 199 -5.57 -10.33 -2.36
CA SER A 199 -4.54 -11.31 -2.68
C SER A 199 -4.05 -12.01 -1.41
N TYR A 200 -3.77 -13.30 -1.52
CA TYR A 200 -3.32 -14.18 -0.43
C TYR A 200 -4.15 -14.14 0.86
N CYS A 201 -5.43 -13.74 0.79
CA CYS A 201 -6.42 -13.97 1.85
C CYS A 201 -6.76 -15.46 1.96
N SER A 202 -5.78 -16.29 2.34
CA SER A 202 -5.81 -17.74 2.20
C SER A 202 -6.88 -18.43 3.05
N SER A 203 -7.37 -17.79 4.13
CA SER A 203 -8.49 -18.26 4.95
C SER A 203 -9.86 -17.76 4.50
N LEU A 204 -9.95 -16.90 3.47
CA LEU A 204 -11.21 -16.31 3.02
C LEU A 204 -12.10 -17.39 2.41
N GLN A 205 -13.20 -17.70 3.08
CA GLN A 205 -14.11 -18.79 2.69
C GLN A 205 -15.22 -18.32 1.77
N SER A 206 -15.68 -17.09 1.96
CA SER A 206 -16.78 -16.51 1.19
C SER A 206 -16.61 -15.00 1.06
N ILE A 207 -17.03 -14.47 -0.09
CA ILE A 207 -17.10 -13.04 -0.32
C ILE A 207 -18.27 -12.71 -1.24
N ASN A 208 -19.02 -11.66 -0.89
CA ASN A 208 -20.11 -11.15 -1.70
C ASN A 208 -19.65 -9.88 -2.41
N ILE A 209 -19.54 -9.94 -3.74
CA ILE A 209 -19.25 -8.76 -4.58
C ILE A 209 -20.58 -8.01 -4.81
N PRO A 210 -20.73 -6.75 -4.35
CA PRO A 210 -21.93 -5.96 -4.61
C PRO A 210 -22.06 -5.58 -6.09
N SER A 211 -23.29 -5.36 -6.55
CA SER A 211 -23.59 -4.99 -7.95
C SER A 211 -23.15 -3.57 -8.34
N SER A 212 -22.67 -2.78 -7.38
CA SER A 212 -22.07 -1.46 -7.60
C SER A 212 -20.68 -1.55 -8.25
N ILE A 213 -20.03 -2.72 -8.20
CA ILE A 213 -18.69 -2.94 -8.75
C ILE A 213 -18.81 -3.40 -10.20
N SER A 214 -17.97 -2.83 -11.07
CA SER A 214 -17.93 -3.13 -12.50
C SER A 214 -16.60 -3.72 -12.99
N LYS A 215 -15.52 -3.54 -12.23
CA LYS A 215 -14.17 -4.03 -12.51
C LYS A 215 -13.61 -4.76 -11.28
N LEU A 216 -12.90 -5.85 -11.52
CA LEU A 216 -11.98 -6.46 -10.56
C LEU A 216 -10.54 -6.16 -11.00
N GLY A 217 -9.70 -5.73 -10.06
CA GLY A 217 -8.27 -5.49 -10.29
C GLY A 217 -7.48 -6.74 -10.67
N ASP A 218 -6.25 -6.52 -11.12
CA ASP A 218 -5.26 -7.57 -11.35
C ASP A 218 -5.00 -8.29 -10.01
N GLU A 219 -4.95 -9.62 -10.03
CA GLU A 219 -4.68 -10.46 -8.86
C GLU A 219 -5.62 -10.23 -7.64
N CYS A 220 -6.77 -9.58 -7.84
CA CYS A 220 -7.65 -9.15 -6.75
C CYS A 220 -8.04 -10.25 -5.75
N PHE A 221 -8.19 -11.51 -6.18
CA PHE A 221 -8.43 -12.68 -5.32
C PHE A 221 -7.35 -13.76 -5.50
N CYS A 222 -6.17 -13.40 -6.01
CA CYS A 222 -5.06 -14.34 -6.19
C CYS A 222 -4.74 -15.05 -4.87
N GLY A 223 -4.51 -16.37 -4.90
CA GLY A 223 -4.13 -17.13 -3.71
C GLY A 223 -5.22 -17.28 -2.63
N CYS A 224 -6.48 -16.93 -2.90
CA CYS A 224 -7.61 -17.17 -2.00
C CYS A 224 -7.98 -18.67 -1.92
N GLY A 225 -7.09 -19.49 -1.37
CA GLY A 225 -7.17 -20.96 -1.44
C GLY A 225 -8.36 -21.58 -0.71
N SER A 226 -8.91 -20.91 0.31
CA SER A 226 -10.10 -21.41 1.04
C SER A 226 -11.43 -20.97 0.41
N LEU A 227 -11.41 -20.16 -0.64
CA LEU A 227 -12.62 -19.59 -1.23
C LEU A 227 -13.38 -20.67 -2.01
N THR A 228 -14.45 -21.23 -1.42
CA THR A 228 -15.17 -22.38 -2.01
C THR A 228 -16.14 -22.00 -3.12
N SER A 229 -16.61 -20.75 -3.12
CA SER A 229 -17.46 -20.20 -4.17
C SER A 229 -17.46 -18.68 -4.11
N ILE A 230 -17.54 -18.04 -5.27
CA ILE A 230 -17.77 -16.60 -5.38
C ILE A 230 -18.84 -16.34 -6.44
N ASN A 231 -19.86 -15.56 -6.07
CA ASN A 231 -20.85 -15.11 -7.04
C ASN A 231 -20.27 -13.93 -7.82
N ILE A 232 -20.20 -14.05 -9.15
CA ILE A 232 -19.75 -12.96 -10.04
C ILE A 232 -20.98 -12.25 -10.62
N PRO A 233 -21.35 -11.05 -10.12
CA PRO A 233 -22.52 -10.33 -10.58
C PRO A 233 -22.46 -10.02 -12.08
N SER A 234 -23.62 -9.77 -12.70
CA SER A 234 -23.70 -9.32 -14.10
C SER A 234 -23.07 -7.95 -14.31
N SER A 235 -22.93 -7.13 -13.26
CA SER A 235 -22.31 -5.81 -13.30
C SER A 235 -20.82 -5.86 -13.61
N ILE A 236 -20.13 -6.97 -13.30
CA ILE A 236 -18.71 -7.13 -13.61
C ILE A 236 -18.53 -7.33 -15.12
N THR A 237 -17.91 -6.34 -15.75
CA THR A 237 -17.63 -6.30 -17.19
C THR A 237 -16.14 -6.30 -17.50
N SER A 238 -15.28 -6.02 -16.51
CA SER A 238 -13.82 -6.01 -16.64
C SER A 238 -13.16 -6.85 -15.56
N PHE A 239 -12.15 -7.64 -15.96
CA PHE A 239 -11.42 -8.53 -15.07
C PHE A 239 -9.92 -8.32 -15.26
N GLY A 240 -9.20 -8.18 -14.14
CA GLY A 240 -7.76 -8.14 -14.12
C GLY A 240 -7.08 -9.48 -14.44
N ASP A 241 -5.81 -9.40 -14.78
CA ASP A 241 -4.91 -10.55 -14.97
C ASP A 241 -4.68 -11.26 -13.63
N GLY A 242 -4.62 -12.60 -13.61
CA GLY A 242 -4.41 -13.37 -12.37
C GLY A 242 -5.49 -13.25 -11.30
N CYS A 243 -6.59 -12.52 -11.55
CA CYS A 243 -7.62 -12.16 -10.56
C CYS A 243 -8.14 -13.32 -9.69
N PHE A 244 -8.19 -14.55 -10.21
CA PHE A 244 -8.63 -15.74 -9.50
C PHE A 244 -7.60 -16.88 -9.50
N TYR A 245 -6.34 -16.59 -9.82
CA TYR A 245 -5.29 -17.60 -9.84
C TYR A 245 -5.07 -18.16 -8.44
N GLY A 246 -5.14 -19.49 -8.26
CA GLY A 246 -4.96 -20.12 -6.96
C GLY A 246 -6.16 -19.98 -6.02
N CYS A 247 -7.32 -19.55 -6.52
CA CYS A 247 -8.58 -19.57 -5.77
C CYS A 247 -9.04 -21.02 -5.51
N GLY A 248 -9.59 -21.29 -4.32
CA GLY A 248 -10.17 -22.60 -4.00
C GLY A 248 -11.34 -23.03 -4.92
N CYS A 249 -11.97 -22.08 -5.60
CA CYS A 249 -13.08 -22.27 -6.54
C CYS A 249 -12.71 -22.01 -7.99
N GLU A 250 -11.42 -21.98 -8.31
CA GLU A 250 -10.89 -21.73 -9.66
C GLU A 250 -11.54 -22.64 -10.73
N ASP A 251 -11.67 -23.94 -10.46
CA ASP A 251 -12.30 -24.89 -11.39
C ASP A 251 -13.76 -24.58 -11.73
N GLU A 252 -14.55 -24.11 -10.75
CA GLU A 252 -15.93 -23.69 -10.98
C GLU A 252 -15.99 -22.37 -11.75
N LEU A 253 -15.12 -21.42 -11.41
CA LEU A 253 -15.03 -20.13 -12.11
C LEU A 253 -14.63 -20.30 -13.56
N MET A 254 -13.73 -21.24 -13.88
CA MET A 254 -13.32 -21.56 -15.25
C MET A 254 -14.47 -22.06 -16.15
N LYS A 255 -15.60 -22.51 -15.58
CA LYS A 255 -16.81 -22.89 -16.34
C LYS A 255 -17.61 -21.67 -16.78
N ASN A 256 -17.43 -20.51 -16.13
CA ASN A 256 -18.11 -19.26 -16.48
C ASN A 256 -17.45 -18.61 -17.70
N LYS A 257 -18.13 -18.66 -18.85
CA LYS A 257 -17.63 -18.10 -20.12
C LYS A 257 -17.42 -16.59 -20.12
N ARG A 258 -17.96 -15.86 -19.14
CA ARG A 258 -17.73 -14.41 -18.99
C ARG A 258 -16.35 -14.08 -18.43
N ILE A 259 -15.71 -15.02 -17.72
CA ILE A 259 -14.42 -14.78 -17.06
C ILE A 259 -13.29 -15.12 -18.06
N PRO A 260 -12.44 -14.15 -18.44
CA PRO A 260 -11.34 -14.39 -19.35
C PRO A 260 -10.31 -15.37 -18.77
N ARG A 261 -9.62 -16.12 -19.64
CA ARG A 261 -8.60 -17.09 -19.22
C ARG A 261 -7.38 -16.46 -18.55
N LYS A 262 -7.13 -15.16 -18.78
CA LYS A 262 -6.03 -14.42 -18.15
C LYS A 262 -6.17 -14.31 -16.62
N CYS A 263 -7.39 -14.42 -16.10
CA CYS A 263 -7.69 -14.37 -14.67
C CYS A 263 -7.20 -15.60 -13.89
N PHE A 264 -6.76 -16.66 -14.58
CA PHE A 264 -6.36 -17.95 -14.02
C PHE A 264 -4.90 -18.30 -14.34
N LYS A 265 -4.06 -17.29 -14.58
CA LYS A 265 -2.65 -17.45 -14.92
C LYS A 265 -1.80 -16.55 -14.04
N TRP A 266 -0.63 -17.05 -13.67
CA TRP A 266 0.43 -16.26 -13.07
C TRP A 266 1.22 -15.55 -14.18
N TRP A 267 1.63 -14.31 -13.96
CA TRP A 267 2.26 -13.44 -14.96
C TRP A 267 3.64 -12.96 -14.49
#